data_AF-X1LXN2-F1
#
_entry.id   AF-X1LXN2-F1
#
_cell.length_a   1.000
_cell.length_b   1.000
_cell.length_c   1.000
_cell.angle_alpha   90.00
_cell.angle_beta   90.00
_cell.angle_gamma   90.00
#
_symmetry.space_group_name_H-M   'P 1'
#
loop_
_entity.id
_entity.type
_entity.pdbx_description
1 polymer ?
#
loop_
_entity_poly.entity_id
_entity_poly.type
_entity_poly.pdbx_seq_one_letter_code
_entity_poly.pdbx_strand_id
1 'polypeptide(L)'
;VIIMPLPNVTGGLHMGHVMFVTPEDIMTRWHRMKGEPTLWLPGIDHAGIAAQVVVEKILAEEGTDRHQLGRDKFIERMYQWAQECRKTITEQHQRLGASCDWSRECFTLDEGPSRAVRTAFVRLYNKGLIYRGERIINWCPRCATALSDLEVDHKDIQGHLYYVRYPLAEGDKDFITVATTRPETILGDTAVAVNPKDKRFRAMLGKKVILPAVNRRIPVIADEAVDPDFGTGAVKITPAHDPVDFEIAQRQGLPLVNILNSDATMNENAGPYAGLDRFSCRE
;
A
#
# COMPACT_ATOMS: atom_id res chain seq x y z
N VAL A 1 -22.62 -25.54 -8.57
CA VAL A 1 -21.94 -24.52 -9.39
C VAL A 1 -20.58 -24.25 -8.77
N ILE A 2 -19.52 -24.21 -9.55
CA ILE A 2 -18.15 -23.90 -9.14
C ILE A 2 -17.67 -22.72 -9.98
N ILE A 3 -17.08 -21.71 -9.35
CA ILE A 3 -16.39 -20.61 -10.05
C ILE A 3 -14.91 -20.94 -9.98
N MET A 4 -14.26 -21.05 -11.14
CA MET A 4 -12.82 -21.28 -11.20
C MET A 4 -12.10 -20.05 -10.60
N PRO A 5 -11.16 -20.24 -9.67
CA PRO A 5 -10.24 -19.19 -9.26
C PRO A 5 -9.53 -18.65 -10.49
N LEU A 6 -9.75 -17.37 -10.78
CA LEU A 6 -9.32 -16.76 -12.03
C LEU A 6 -7.78 -16.64 -12.04
N PRO A 7 -7.06 -17.30 -12.96
CA PRO A 7 -5.62 -17.13 -13.08
C PRO A 7 -5.28 -15.71 -13.53
N ASN A 8 -4.17 -15.17 -13.03
CA ASN A 8 -3.69 -13.84 -13.39
C ASN A 8 -3.02 -13.83 -14.76
N VAL A 9 -3.18 -12.75 -15.54
CA VAL A 9 -2.44 -12.50 -16.79
C VAL A 9 -0.98 -12.08 -16.55
N THR A 10 -0.26 -12.86 -15.77
CA THR A 10 1.16 -12.63 -15.40
C THR A 10 2.10 -13.64 -16.05
N GLY A 11 1.63 -14.39 -17.06
CA GLY A 11 2.38 -15.45 -17.75
C GLY A 11 1.58 -16.75 -17.86
N GLY A 12 2.30 -17.87 -17.99
CA GLY A 12 1.70 -19.21 -18.05
C GLY A 12 1.42 -19.83 -16.68
N LEU A 13 0.62 -20.89 -16.66
CA LEU A 13 0.28 -21.65 -15.47
C LEU A 13 1.48 -22.47 -14.96
N HIS A 14 1.64 -22.51 -13.63
CA HIS A 14 2.51 -23.44 -12.91
C HIS A 14 1.71 -24.50 -12.12
N MET A 15 2.41 -25.46 -11.49
CA MET A 15 1.82 -26.58 -10.73
C MET A 15 0.82 -26.19 -9.62
N GLY A 16 0.89 -24.97 -9.12
CA GLY A 16 -0.08 -24.45 -8.15
C GLY A 16 -1.49 -24.39 -8.75
N HIS A 17 -1.62 -23.94 -10.00
CA HIS A 17 -2.91 -23.92 -10.70
C HIS A 17 -3.47 -25.32 -10.89
N VAL A 18 -2.62 -26.29 -11.22
CA VAL A 18 -3.01 -27.70 -11.37
C VAL A 18 -3.64 -28.22 -10.07
N MET A 19 -3.08 -27.85 -8.92
CA MET A 19 -3.61 -28.23 -7.61
C MET A 19 -5.05 -27.76 -7.36
N PHE A 20 -5.48 -26.64 -7.95
CA PHE A 20 -6.85 -26.13 -7.82
C PHE A 20 -7.77 -26.68 -8.92
N VAL A 21 -7.29 -26.72 -10.17
CA VAL A 21 -8.06 -27.18 -11.33
C VAL A 21 -8.44 -28.66 -11.20
N THR A 22 -7.53 -29.50 -10.71
CA THR A 22 -7.78 -30.95 -10.58
C THR A 22 -8.94 -31.29 -9.65
N PRO A 23 -9.01 -30.84 -8.38
CA PRO A 23 -10.14 -31.16 -7.50
C PRO A 23 -11.47 -30.57 -8.02
N GLU A 24 -11.45 -29.36 -8.58
CA GLU A 24 -12.65 -28.73 -9.16
C GLU A 24 -13.20 -29.54 -10.34
N ASP A 25 -12.32 -30.05 -11.22
CA ASP A 25 -12.71 -30.89 -12.34
C ASP A 25 -13.24 -32.25 -11.87
N ILE A 26 -12.59 -32.88 -10.89
CA ILE A 26 -13.05 -34.15 -10.29
C ILE A 26 -14.47 -33.98 -9.71
N MET A 27 -14.68 -32.95 -8.90
CA MET A 27 -15.99 -32.65 -8.31
C MET A 27 -17.05 -32.40 -9.40
N THR A 28 -16.71 -31.57 -10.39
CA THR A 28 -17.62 -31.24 -11.50
C THR A 28 -18.00 -32.49 -12.28
N ARG A 29 -17.04 -33.33 -12.65
CA ARG A 29 -17.30 -34.58 -13.39
C ARG A 29 -18.13 -35.55 -12.58
N TRP A 30 -17.80 -35.74 -11.30
CA TRP A 30 -18.53 -36.66 -10.43
C TRP A 30 -20.01 -36.28 -10.29
N HIS A 31 -20.30 -35.02 -10.00
CA HIS A 31 -21.69 -34.54 -9.89
C HIS A 31 -22.41 -34.58 -11.25
N ARG A 32 -21.72 -34.28 -12.36
CA ARG A 32 -22.28 -34.41 -13.71
C ARG A 32 -22.67 -35.85 -14.02
N MET A 33 -21.83 -36.82 -13.65
CA MET A 33 -22.08 -38.26 -13.84
C MET A 33 -23.21 -38.78 -12.94
N LYS A 34 -23.50 -38.12 -11.82
CA LYS A 34 -24.68 -38.41 -10.98
C LYS A 34 -26.00 -37.89 -11.57
N GLY A 35 -25.95 -37.17 -12.70
CA GLY A 35 -27.13 -36.54 -13.31
C GLY A 35 -27.51 -35.21 -12.66
N GLU A 36 -26.65 -34.66 -11.81
CA GLU A 36 -26.89 -33.33 -11.21
C GLU A 36 -26.50 -32.22 -12.20
N PRO A 37 -27.28 -31.12 -12.29
CA PRO A 37 -26.88 -29.97 -13.09
C PRO A 37 -25.59 -29.32 -12.55
N THR A 38 -24.51 -29.44 -13.32
CA THR A 38 -23.21 -28.86 -12.98
C THR A 38 -22.85 -27.69 -13.88
N LEU A 39 -22.36 -26.60 -13.28
CA LEU A 39 -21.71 -25.49 -13.99
C LEU A 39 -20.36 -25.24 -13.30
N TRP A 40 -19.28 -25.31 -14.07
CA TRP A 40 -17.95 -24.87 -13.67
C TRP A 40 -17.53 -23.75 -14.60
N LEU A 41 -17.50 -22.52 -14.07
CA LEU A 41 -17.32 -21.30 -14.85
C LEU A 41 -15.84 -20.92 -14.92
N PRO A 42 -15.20 -20.97 -16.09
CA PRO A 42 -13.82 -20.52 -16.25
C PRO A 42 -13.74 -19.00 -16.40
N GLY A 43 -12.58 -18.45 -16.10
CA GLY A 43 -12.28 -17.06 -16.41
C GLY A 43 -10.86 -16.68 -16.02
N ILE A 44 -10.51 -15.43 -16.29
CA ILE A 44 -9.14 -14.93 -16.19
C ILE A 44 -9.15 -13.54 -15.55
N ASP A 45 -8.16 -13.30 -14.68
CA ASP A 45 -7.99 -12.02 -13.98
C ASP A 45 -6.93 -11.15 -14.67
N HIS A 46 -7.27 -9.88 -14.89
CA HIS A 46 -6.37 -8.83 -15.36
C HIS A 46 -5.25 -8.51 -14.36
N ALA A 47 -5.43 -8.88 -13.09
CA ALA A 47 -4.40 -8.82 -12.04
C ALA A 47 -3.81 -7.42 -11.76
N GLY A 48 -4.45 -6.35 -12.23
CA GLY A 48 -4.10 -4.95 -11.98
C GLY A 48 -2.58 -4.68 -11.94
N ILE A 49 -2.06 -4.39 -10.75
CA ILE A 49 -0.66 -4.05 -10.51
C ILE A 49 0.31 -5.19 -10.87
N ALA A 50 -0.08 -6.45 -10.68
CA ALA A 50 0.80 -7.58 -10.97
C ALA A 50 1.07 -7.70 -12.47
N ALA A 51 0.02 -7.57 -13.29
CA ALA A 51 0.18 -7.54 -14.75
C ALA A 51 0.96 -6.31 -15.20
N GLN A 52 0.70 -5.14 -14.59
CA GLN A 52 1.43 -3.91 -14.90
C GLN A 52 2.94 -4.07 -14.66
N VAL A 53 3.34 -4.65 -13.53
CA VAL A 53 4.75 -4.88 -13.18
C VAL A 53 5.41 -5.86 -14.16
N VAL A 54 4.70 -6.89 -14.62
CA VAL A 54 5.23 -7.82 -15.63
C VAL A 54 5.47 -7.10 -16.96
N VAL A 55 4.50 -6.32 -17.44
CA VAL A 55 4.65 -5.56 -18.70
C VAL A 55 5.73 -4.48 -18.58
N GLU A 56 5.84 -3.79 -17.45
CA GLU A 56 6.91 -2.82 -17.22
C GLU A 56 8.31 -3.46 -17.29
N LYS A 57 8.48 -4.69 -16.78
CA LYS A 57 9.74 -5.43 -16.92
C LYS A 57 10.07 -5.76 -18.37
N ILE A 58 9.07 -6.21 -19.14
CA ILE A 58 9.22 -6.49 -20.57
C ILE A 58 9.64 -5.22 -21.32
N LEU A 59 8.97 -4.08 -21.03
CA LEU A 59 9.31 -2.80 -21.64
C LEU A 59 10.73 -2.35 -21.29
N ALA A 60 11.17 -2.55 -20.05
CA ALA A 60 12.52 -2.25 -19.63
C ALA A 60 13.57 -3.09 -20.38
N GLU A 61 13.28 -4.37 -20.66
CA GLU A 61 14.13 -5.24 -21.49
C GLU A 61 14.16 -4.78 -22.96
N GLU A 62 13.06 -4.21 -23.45
CA GLU A 62 12.95 -3.57 -24.78
C GLU A 62 13.62 -2.18 -24.83
N GLY A 63 14.11 -1.66 -23.69
CA GLY A 63 14.80 -0.38 -23.59
C GLY A 63 13.87 0.84 -23.53
N THR A 64 12.58 0.64 -23.22
CA THR A 64 11.61 1.72 -23.03
C THR A 64 10.92 1.63 -21.66
N ASP A 65 10.02 2.56 -21.36
CA ASP A 65 9.23 2.54 -20.13
C ASP A 65 7.80 3.05 -20.36
N ARG A 66 6.92 2.85 -19.38
CA ARG A 66 5.51 3.27 -19.48
C ARG A 66 5.34 4.80 -19.64
N HIS A 67 6.28 5.59 -19.14
CA HIS A 67 6.22 7.05 -19.19
C HIS A 67 6.58 7.54 -20.58
N GLN A 68 7.55 6.91 -21.23
CA GLN A 68 7.95 7.18 -22.61
C GLN A 68 6.86 6.78 -23.62
N LEU A 69 6.17 5.65 -23.39
CA LEU A 69 5.07 5.20 -24.25
C LEU A 69 3.83 6.10 -24.15
N GLY A 70 3.56 6.62 -22.95
CA GLY A 70 2.32 7.31 -22.63
C GLY A 70 1.15 6.33 -22.38
N ARG A 71 0.09 6.86 -21.76
CA ARG A 71 -1.02 6.07 -21.22
C ARG A 71 -1.72 5.19 -22.27
N ASP A 72 -2.07 5.75 -23.42
CA ASP A 72 -2.91 5.06 -24.40
C ASP A 72 -2.18 3.87 -25.01
N LYS A 73 -0.92 4.08 -25.46
CA LYS A 73 -0.07 3.00 -25.97
C LYS A 73 0.25 1.96 -24.91
N PHE A 74 0.45 2.38 -23.66
CA PHE A 74 0.67 1.44 -22.57
C PHE A 74 -0.56 0.55 -22.32
N ILE A 75 -1.77 1.11 -22.36
CA ILE A 75 -3.01 0.34 -22.26
C ILE A 75 -3.14 -0.64 -23.43
N GLU A 76 -2.84 -0.22 -24.65
CA GLU A 76 -2.82 -1.11 -25.82
C GLU A 76 -1.85 -2.28 -25.62
N ARG A 77 -0.63 -2.02 -25.14
CA ARG A 77 0.37 -3.05 -24.83
C ARG A 77 -0.12 -4.01 -23.74
N MET A 78 -0.77 -3.49 -22.70
CA MET A 78 -1.38 -4.30 -21.63
C MET A 78 -2.47 -5.23 -22.18
N TYR A 79 -3.33 -4.75 -23.08
CA TYR A 79 -4.35 -5.58 -23.72
C TYR A 79 -3.73 -6.66 -24.61
N GLN A 80 -2.69 -6.33 -25.38
CA GLN A 80 -1.96 -7.33 -26.19
C GLN A 80 -1.39 -8.44 -25.31
N TRP A 81 -0.68 -8.07 -24.23
CA TRP A 81 -0.14 -9.02 -23.26
C TRP A 81 -1.23 -9.88 -22.62
N ALA A 82 -2.35 -9.26 -22.21
CA ALA A 82 -3.46 -9.99 -21.63
C ALA A 82 -4.03 -11.02 -22.62
N GLN A 83 -4.19 -10.68 -23.90
CA GLN A 83 -4.70 -11.63 -24.91
C GLN A 83 -3.75 -12.80 -25.15
N GLU A 84 -2.43 -12.56 -25.19
CA GLU A 84 -1.42 -13.61 -25.29
C GLU A 84 -1.49 -14.56 -24.09
N CYS A 85 -1.50 -14.01 -22.87
CA CYS A 85 -1.61 -14.80 -21.64
C CYS A 85 -2.92 -15.59 -21.60
N ARG A 86 -4.05 -14.96 -21.95
CA ARG A 86 -5.36 -15.62 -21.98
C ARG A 86 -5.34 -16.85 -22.88
N LYS A 87 -4.79 -16.72 -24.09
CA LYS A 87 -4.66 -17.84 -25.02
C LYS A 87 -3.83 -18.97 -24.42
N THR A 88 -2.65 -18.67 -23.87
CA THR A 88 -1.78 -19.68 -23.24
C THR A 88 -2.45 -20.36 -22.05
N ILE A 89 -3.08 -19.60 -21.15
CA ILE A 89 -3.78 -20.11 -19.98
C ILE A 89 -4.93 -21.04 -20.38
N THR A 90 -5.75 -20.65 -21.37
CA THR A 90 -6.86 -21.46 -21.86
C THR A 90 -6.34 -22.75 -22.52
N GLU A 91 -5.32 -22.67 -23.38
CA GLU A 91 -4.71 -23.86 -23.99
C GLU A 91 -4.13 -24.83 -22.94
N GLN A 92 -3.49 -24.31 -21.89
CA GLN A 92 -2.96 -25.14 -20.80
C GLN A 92 -4.08 -25.85 -20.04
N HIS A 93 -5.13 -25.14 -19.62
CA HIS A 93 -6.28 -25.78 -18.96
C HIS A 93 -6.97 -26.84 -19.84
N GLN A 94 -7.13 -26.57 -21.13
CA GLN A 94 -7.69 -27.53 -22.09
C GLN A 94 -6.81 -28.78 -22.22
N ARG A 95 -5.48 -28.61 -22.29
CA ARG A 95 -4.53 -29.74 -22.33
C ARG A 95 -4.52 -30.55 -21.03
N LEU A 96 -4.76 -29.90 -19.88
CA LEU A 96 -4.98 -30.58 -18.60
C LEU A 96 -6.30 -31.37 -18.55
N GLY A 97 -7.21 -31.16 -19.51
CA GLY A 97 -8.50 -31.83 -19.56
C GLY A 97 -9.57 -31.16 -18.70
N ALA A 98 -9.44 -29.88 -18.35
CA ALA A 98 -10.46 -29.16 -17.60
C ALA A 98 -11.81 -29.17 -18.34
N SER A 99 -12.85 -29.76 -17.72
CA SER A 99 -14.20 -29.89 -18.29
C SER A 99 -15.16 -28.75 -17.93
N CYS A 100 -14.62 -27.54 -17.76
CA CYS A 100 -15.38 -26.31 -17.51
C CYS A 100 -16.15 -25.84 -18.75
N ASP A 101 -17.08 -24.91 -18.55
CA ASP A 101 -17.90 -24.34 -19.63
C ASP A 101 -17.15 -23.21 -20.35
N TRP A 102 -16.33 -23.58 -21.34
CA TRP A 102 -15.58 -22.64 -22.18
C TRP A 102 -16.46 -21.65 -22.94
N SER A 103 -17.75 -21.96 -23.18
CA SER A 103 -18.67 -21.03 -23.86
C SER A 103 -18.99 -19.79 -23.02
N ARG A 104 -18.66 -19.83 -21.72
CA ARG A 104 -18.90 -18.76 -20.75
C ARG A 104 -17.61 -18.24 -20.11
N GLU A 105 -16.45 -18.46 -20.74
CA GLU A 105 -15.20 -17.86 -20.27
C GLU A 105 -15.35 -16.34 -20.13
N CYS A 106 -14.98 -15.82 -18.97
CA CYS A 106 -15.05 -14.39 -18.68
C CYS A 106 -13.66 -13.83 -18.34
N PHE A 107 -13.36 -12.64 -18.83
CA PHE A 107 -12.23 -11.84 -18.37
C PHE A 107 -12.71 -10.65 -17.57
N THR A 108 -12.00 -10.33 -16.50
CA THR A 108 -12.38 -9.28 -15.54
C THR A 108 -12.55 -7.89 -16.15
N LEU A 109 -11.92 -7.58 -17.30
CA LEU A 109 -12.13 -6.33 -18.03
C LEU A 109 -13.19 -6.40 -19.13
N ASP A 110 -13.83 -7.56 -19.34
CA ASP A 110 -14.95 -7.66 -20.27
C ASP A 110 -16.14 -6.80 -19.78
N GLU A 111 -17.05 -6.46 -20.69
CA GLU A 111 -18.18 -5.55 -20.41
C GLU A 111 -19.04 -6.03 -19.23
N GLY A 112 -19.30 -7.33 -19.14
CA GLY A 112 -20.11 -7.95 -18.09
C GLY A 112 -19.54 -7.74 -16.68
N PRO A 113 -18.35 -8.31 -16.38
CA PRO A 113 -17.67 -8.10 -15.09
C PRO A 113 -17.43 -6.62 -14.77
N SER A 114 -17.03 -5.81 -15.75
CA SER A 114 -16.83 -4.36 -15.57
C SER A 114 -18.11 -3.64 -15.14
N ARG A 115 -19.26 -4.00 -15.72
CA ARG A 115 -20.57 -3.48 -15.31
C ARG A 115 -20.96 -3.95 -13.92
N ALA A 116 -20.64 -5.19 -13.56
CA ALA A 116 -20.91 -5.73 -12.22
C ALA A 116 -20.15 -4.95 -11.13
N VAL A 117 -18.85 -4.67 -11.34
CA VAL A 117 -18.04 -3.87 -10.42
C VAL A 117 -18.60 -2.45 -10.27
N ARG A 118 -18.96 -1.79 -11.38
CA ARG A 118 -19.57 -0.45 -11.35
C ARG A 118 -20.89 -0.44 -10.59
N THR A 119 -21.72 -1.46 -10.79
CA THR A 119 -23.00 -1.62 -10.08
C THR A 119 -22.78 -1.83 -8.59
N ALA A 120 -21.81 -2.65 -8.21
CA ALA A 120 -21.45 -2.88 -6.81
C ALA A 120 -20.96 -1.59 -6.14
N PHE A 121 -20.07 -0.84 -6.82
CA PHE A 121 -19.57 0.44 -6.33
C PHE A 121 -20.72 1.42 -6.07
N VAL A 122 -21.60 1.66 -7.05
CA VAL A 122 -22.73 2.59 -6.89
C VAL A 122 -23.68 2.14 -5.78
N ARG A 123 -23.93 0.83 -5.65
CA ARG A 123 -24.75 0.30 -4.55
C ARG A 123 -24.14 0.55 -3.18
N LEU A 124 -22.83 0.33 -3.02
CA LEU A 124 -22.12 0.55 -1.77
C LEU A 124 -22.02 2.04 -1.43
N TYR A 125 -21.80 2.88 -2.44
CA TYR A 125 -21.83 4.34 -2.32
C TYR A 125 -23.20 4.84 -1.85
N ASN A 126 -24.28 4.40 -2.50
CA ASN A 126 -25.65 4.78 -2.12
C ASN A 126 -26.05 4.30 -0.71
N LYS A 127 -25.38 3.27 -0.18
CA LYS A 127 -25.55 2.80 1.20
C LYS A 127 -24.70 3.58 2.22
N GLY A 128 -23.92 4.57 1.79
CA GLY A 128 -23.00 5.32 2.66
C GLY A 128 -21.76 4.54 3.10
N LEU A 129 -21.45 3.41 2.44
CA LEU A 129 -20.29 2.56 2.78
C LEU A 129 -19.02 2.96 2.03
N ILE A 130 -19.13 3.83 1.03
CA ILE A 130 -17.99 4.39 0.30
C ILE A 130 -17.93 5.89 0.56
N TYR A 131 -16.76 6.37 0.96
CA TYR A 131 -16.47 7.79 1.16
C TYR A 131 -15.12 8.14 0.52
N ARG A 132 -14.89 9.44 0.35
CA ARG A 132 -13.59 9.99 -0.05
C ARG A 132 -13.06 10.85 1.10
N GLY A 133 -11.85 10.57 1.55
CA GLY A 133 -11.18 11.32 2.59
C GLY A 133 -9.68 11.13 2.53
N GLU A 134 -8.96 11.94 3.30
CA GLU A 134 -7.53 11.79 3.49
C GLU A 134 -7.29 10.73 4.56
N ARG A 135 -6.50 9.72 4.21
CA ARG A 135 -6.07 8.66 5.12
C ARG A 135 -4.63 8.32 4.77
N ILE A 136 -3.86 7.91 5.76
CA ILE A 136 -2.58 7.29 5.49
C ILE A 136 -2.77 6.00 4.70
N ILE A 137 -1.93 5.81 3.69
CA ILE A 137 -1.96 4.68 2.77
C ILE A 137 -0.55 4.13 2.60
N ASN A 138 -0.44 2.86 2.24
CA ASN A 138 0.84 2.31 1.81
C ASN A 138 1.12 2.82 0.39
N TRP A 139 2.09 3.71 0.24
CA TRP A 139 2.44 4.28 -1.06
C TRP A 139 3.74 3.66 -1.58
N CYS A 140 3.70 3.15 -2.81
CA CYS A 140 4.89 2.64 -3.49
C CYS A 140 5.44 3.70 -4.46
N PRO A 141 6.59 4.36 -4.18
CA PRO A 141 7.13 5.40 -5.05
C PRO A 141 7.61 4.87 -6.41
N ARG A 142 7.98 3.58 -6.49
CA ARG A 142 8.35 2.93 -7.76
C ARG A 142 7.14 2.80 -8.70
N CYS A 143 6.03 2.27 -8.17
CA CYS A 143 4.83 2.04 -8.95
C CYS A 143 3.97 3.30 -9.10
N ALA A 144 4.20 4.31 -8.24
CA ALA A 144 3.41 5.53 -8.11
C ALA A 144 1.93 5.26 -7.85
N THR A 145 1.64 4.35 -6.92
CA THR A 145 0.27 3.97 -6.54
C THR A 145 0.17 3.58 -5.08
N ALA A 146 -1.04 3.70 -4.55
CA ALA A 146 -1.43 3.11 -3.27
C ALA A 146 -1.48 1.58 -3.38
N LEU A 147 -1.10 0.90 -2.31
CA LEU A 147 -1.19 -0.55 -2.12
C LEU A 147 -2.08 -0.85 -0.90
N SER A 148 -2.79 -1.98 -0.96
CA SER A 148 -3.52 -2.53 0.19
C SER A 148 -2.55 -3.08 1.25
N ASP A 149 -2.96 -3.16 2.51
CA ASP A 149 -2.17 -3.83 3.56
C ASP A 149 -1.83 -5.29 3.20
N LEU A 150 -2.73 -5.98 2.50
CA LEU A 150 -2.52 -7.35 2.03
C LEU A 150 -1.50 -7.46 0.88
N GLU A 151 -1.11 -6.34 0.27
CA GLU A 151 -0.13 -6.28 -0.83
C GLU A 151 1.27 -5.87 -0.33
N VAL A 152 1.42 -5.63 0.98
CA VAL A 152 2.68 -5.19 1.59
C VAL A 152 3.31 -6.33 2.37
N ASP A 153 4.48 -6.76 1.91
CA ASP A 153 5.30 -7.76 2.62
C ASP A 153 6.24 -7.08 3.62
N HIS A 154 6.14 -7.47 4.89
CA HIS A 154 7.04 -7.02 5.95
C HIS A 154 8.31 -7.88 5.99
N LYS A 155 9.47 -7.23 6.09
CA LYS A 155 10.79 -7.87 6.20
C LYS A 155 11.59 -7.20 7.29
N ASP A 156 12.26 -8.02 8.11
CA ASP A 156 13.18 -7.53 9.12
C ASP A 156 14.50 -7.10 8.46
N ILE A 157 14.90 -5.85 8.70
CA ILE A 157 16.10 -5.26 8.14
C ILE A 157 16.90 -4.64 9.28
N GLN A 158 18.22 -4.81 9.28
CA GLN A 158 19.09 -4.11 10.22
C GLN A 158 19.07 -2.61 9.93
N GLY A 159 18.81 -1.81 10.96
CA GLY A 159 18.78 -0.36 10.87
C GLY A 159 19.38 0.28 12.12
N HIS A 160 19.30 1.61 12.17
CA HIS A 160 19.79 2.40 13.28
C HIS A 160 18.63 3.00 14.08
N LEU A 161 18.81 3.10 15.39
CA LEU A 161 17.94 3.85 16.27
C LEU A 161 18.67 5.14 16.67
N TYR A 162 18.16 6.28 16.18
CA TYR A 162 18.73 7.60 16.39
C TYR A 162 18.09 8.25 17.62
N TYR A 163 18.89 9.00 18.37
CA TYR A 163 18.45 9.79 19.52
C TYR A 163 18.62 11.27 19.21
N VAL A 164 17.50 11.99 19.08
CA VAL A 164 17.49 13.39 18.64
C VAL A 164 16.95 14.28 19.75
N ARG A 165 17.63 15.39 20.02
CA ARG A 165 17.25 16.36 21.06
C ARG A 165 16.39 17.47 20.47
N TYR A 166 15.25 17.73 21.09
CA TYR A 166 14.30 18.78 20.76
C TYR A 166 14.38 19.84 21.87
N PRO A 167 14.99 21.00 21.62
CA PRO A 167 15.08 22.08 22.61
C PRO A 167 13.69 22.56 23.02
N LEU A 168 13.49 22.88 24.29
CA LEU A 168 12.27 23.57 24.71
C LEU A 168 12.25 25.00 24.14
N ALA A 169 11.07 25.46 23.73
CA ALA A 169 10.90 26.83 23.24
C ALA A 169 11.02 27.88 24.36
N GLU A 170 10.84 27.44 25.61
CA GLU A 170 10.92 28.25 26.83
C GLU A 170 11.99 27.64 27.74
N GLY A 171 13.19 28.24 27.74
CA GLY A 171 14.34 27.81 28.55
C GLY A 171 15.55 27.42 27.71
N ASP A 172 16.66 28.13 27.86
CA ASP A 172 17.84 28.03 26.97
C ASP A 172 18.62 26.70 27.04
N LYS A 173 18.25 25.76 27.94
CA LYS A 173 19.04 24.52 28.17
C LYS A 173 18.25 23.22 28.27
N ASP A 174 16.93 23.28 28.36
CA ASP A 174 16.12 22.07 28.51
C ASP A 174 15.78 21.47 27.13
N PHE A 175 15.82 20.14 27.02
CA PHE A 175 15.48 19.43 25.79
C PHE A 175 14.75 18.11 26.09
N ILE A 176 13.98 17.63 25.11
CA ILE A 176 13.41 16.29 25.10
C ILE A 176 14.21 15.45 24.12
N THR A 177 14.67 14.27 24.55
CA THR A 177 15.31 13.31 23.63
C THR A 177 14.26 12.35 23.11
N VAL A 178 14.14 12.25 21.79
CA VAL A 178 13.25 11.32 21.09
C VAL A 178 14.07 10.22 20.43
N ALA A 179 13.59 8.98 20.49
CA ALA A 179 14.14 7.86 19.74
C ALA A 179 13.37 7.66 18.42
N THR A 180 14.08 7.52 17.30
CA THR A 180 13.47 7.26 15.98
C THR A 180 14.38 6.45 15.08
N THR A 181 13.80 5.58 14.24
CA THR A 181 14.50 4.88 13.16
C THR A 181 14.48 5.66 11.83
N ARG A 182 13.71 6.75 11.77
CA ARG A 182 13.46 7.56 10.57
C ARG A 182 13.72 9.05 10.84
N PRO A 183 14.98 9.49 10.98
CA PRO A 183 15.28 10.88 11.30
C PRO A 183 14.84 11.85 10.20
N GLU A 184 14.79 11.43 8.94
CA GLU A 184 14.29 12.25 7.83
C GLU A 184 12.82 12.67 8.00
N THR A 185 12.04 11.88 8.74
CA THR A 185 10.61 12.19 9.00
C THR A 185 10.42 13.26 10.06
N ILE A 186 11.45 13.62 10.82
CA ILE A 186 11.40 14.67 11.86
C ILE A 186 10.86 15.98 11.28
N LEU A 187 11.20 16.31 10.05
CA LEU A 187 10.78 17.55 9.38
C LEU A 187 9.24 17.67 9.28
N GLY A 188 8.52 16.54 9.33
CA GLY A 188 7.07 16.46 9.31
C GLY A 188 6.41 16.44 10.69
N ASP A 189 7.17 16.56 11.79
CA ASP A 189 6.62 16.37 13.13
C ASP A 189 5.65 17.49 13.52
N THR A 190 4.54 17.09 14.12
CA THR A 190 3.50 18.04 14.54
C THR A 190 3.32 18.06 16.05
N ALA A 191 3.87 17.08 16.76
CA ALA A 191 3.96 17.04 18.22
C ALA A 191 5.08 16.09 18.68
N VAL A 192 5.41 16.14 19.97
CA VAL A 192 6.12 15.06 20.67
C VAL A 192 5.16 14.45 21.68
N ALA A 193 4.95 13.14 21.62
CA ALA A 193 4.08 12.44 22.54
C ALA A 193 4.88 11.75 23.65
N VAL A 194 4.35 11.81 24.86
CA VAL A 194 4.87 11.10 26.04
C VAL A 194 3.73 10.38 26.74
N ASN A 195 4.04 9.30 27.45
CA ASN A 195 3.01 8.61 28.21
C ASN A 195 2.57 9.46 29.43
N PRO A 196 1.27 9.65 29.69
CA PRO A 196 0.79 10.44 30.84
C PRO A 196 1.20 9.87 32.21
N LYS A 197 1.48 8.56 32.28
CA LYS A 197 1.92 7.87 33.50
C LYS A 197 3.42 8.01 33.73
N ASP A 198 4.18 8.44 32.72
CA ASP A 198 5.61 8.68 32.85
C ASP A 198 5.89 9.98 33.63
N LYS A 199 6.42 9.82 34.84
CA LYS A 199 6.74 10.93 35.74
C LYS A 199 7.87 11.81 35.20
N ARG A 200 8.74 11.29 34.33
CA ARG A 200 9.91 12.02 33.77
C ARG A 200 9.49 13.24 32.96
N PHE A 201 8.36 13.16 32.25
CA PHE A 201 7.93 14.19 31.29
C PHE A 201 6.74 15.04 31.76
N ARG A 202 6.22 14.83 32.97
CA ARG A 202 5.05 15.57 33.49
C ARG A 202 5.22 17.08 33.45
N ALA A 203 6.41 17.59 33.77
CA ALA A 203 6.71 19.03 33.77
C ALA A 203 6.86 19.62 32.35
N MET A 204 6.84 18.78 31.31
CA MET A 204 7.00 19.17 29.91
C MET A 204 5.70 19.09 29.12
N LEU A 205 4.66 18.43 29.66
CA LEU A 205 3.33 18.38 29.03
C LEU A 205 2.75 19.78 28.81
N GLY A 206 2.24 20.03 27.60
CA GLY A 206 1.68 21.31 27.20
C GLY A 206 2.72 22.38 26.83
N LYS A 207 4.01 22.16 27.11
CA LYS A 207 5.09 23.03 26.62
C LYS A 207 5.30 22.83 25.13
N LYS A 208 5.98 23.79 24.50
CA LYS A 208 6.40 23.69 23.10
C LYS A 208 7.88 23.37 23.01
N VAL A 209 8.24 22.51 22.07
CA VAL A 209 9.62 22.25 21.68
C VAL A 209 9.88 22.80 20.27
N ILE A 210 11.14 23.08 19.99
CA ILE A 210 11.60 23.51 18.68
C ILE A 210 12.01 22.27 17.90
N LEU A 211 11.39 22.09 16.75
CA LEU A 211 11.71 21.04 15.81
C LEU A 211 13.12 21.27 15.24
N PRO A 212 14.06 20.32 15.37
CA PRO A 212 15.39 20.46 14.80
C PRO A 212 15.34 20.70 13.28
N ALA A 213 16.33 21.43 12.78
CA ALA A 213 16.53 21.84 11.38
C ALA A 213 15.51 22.81 10.75
N VAL A 214 14.22 22.74 11.10
CA VAL A 214 13.17 23.62 10.51
C VAL A 214 12.63 24.68 11.47
N ASN A 215 13.08 24.69 12.74
CA ASN A 215 12.73 25.68 13.75
C ASN A 215 11.21 25.90 13.99
N ARG A 216 10.39 24.91 13.65
CA ARG A 216 8.94 24.93 13.91
C ARG A 216 8.68 24.64 15.39
N ARG A 217 7.77 25.40 16.01
CA ARG A 217 7.33 25.12 17.39
C ARG A 217 6.21 24.09 17.40
N ILE A 218 6.42 22.97 18.08
CA ILE A 218 5.45 21.88 18.19
C ILE A 218 5.12 21.58 19.67
N PRO A 219 3.88 21.23 20.02
CA PRO A 219 3.49 20.91 21.38
C PRO A 219 4.03 19.55 21.86
N VAL A 220 4.20 19.43 23.17
CA VAL A 220 4.36 18.15 23.86
C VAL A 220 2.99 17.69 24.36
N ILE A 221 2.54 16.53 23.88
CA ILE A 221 1.22 15.97 24.17
C ILE A 221 1.33 14.69 25.01
N ALA A 222 0.25 14.35 25.70
CA ALA A 222 0.11 13.07 26.39
C ALA A 222 -0.72 12.11 25.54
N ASP A 223 -0.22 10.90 25.29
CA ASP A 223 -1.00 9.83 24.66
C ASP A 223 -0.62 8.48 25.27
N GLU A 224 -1.62 7.63 25.54
CA GLU A 224 -1.40 6.32 26.17
C GLU A 224 -0.80 5.28 25.22
N ALA A 225 -0.81 5.54 23.90
CA ALA A 225 -0.17 4.68 22.90
C ALA A 225 1.36 4.70 23.00
N VAL A 226 1.95 5.65 23.72
CA VAL A 226 3.40 5.75 23.89
C VAL A 226 3.88 4.76 24.95
N ASP A 227 4.82 3.90 24.59
CA ASP A 227 5.49 2.99 25.53
C ASP A 227 6.60 3.73 26.31
N PRO A 228 6.51 3.86 27.65
CA PRO A 228 7.52 4.51 28.46
C PRO A 228 8.86 3.75 28.52
N ASP A 229 8.86 2.44 28.26
CA ASP A 229 10.04 1.57 28.36
C ASP A 229 10.82 1.50 27.03
N PHE A 230 10.19 1.89 25.91
CA PHE A 230 10.83 1.90 24.60
C PHE A 230 11.63 3.20 24.37
N GLY A 231 12.92 3.05 24.03
CA GLY A 231 13.81 4.17 23.70
C GLY A 231 13.95 5.14 24.88
N THR A 232 13.40 6.35 24.74
CA THR A 232 13.42 7.39 25.78
C THR A 232 12.10 7.56 26.53
N GLY A 233 11.03 6.87 26.10
CA GLY A 233 9.65 7.13 26.54
C GLY A 233 9.01 8.38 25.93
N ALA A 234 9.69 9.05 25.00
CA ALA A 234 9.18 10.17 24.21
C ALA A 234 9.30 9.85 22.72
N VAL A 235 8.20 10.02 21.99
CA VAL A 235 8.08 9.64 20.58
C VAL A 235 7.72 10.88 19.76
N LYS A 236 8.37 11.05 18.60
CA LYS A 236 7.98 12.08 17.64
C LYS A 236 6.67 11.69 16.97
N ILE A 237 5.76 12.64 16.77
CA ILE A 237 4.50 12.41 16.08
C ILE A 237 4.59 13.02 14.70
N THR A 238 4.61 12.17 13.67
CA THR A 238 4.71 12.55 12.26
C THR A 238 3.51 12.03 11.45
N PRO A 239 2.32 12.64 11.59
CA PRO A 239 1.04 12.03 11.20
C PRO A 239 0.88 11.69 9.72
N ALA A 240 1.60 12.39 8.84
CA ALA A 240 1.53 12.14 7.40
C ALA A 240 2.38 10.94 6.94
N HIS A 241 3.16 10.30 7.84
CA HIS A 241 4.17 9.29 7.49
C HIS A 241 4.13 8.04 8.36
N ASP A 242 3.23 7.95 9.33
CA ASP A 242 3.08 6.78 10.19
C ASP A 242 1.61 6.55 10.61
N PRO A 243 1.09 5.30 10.54
CA PRO A 243 -0.30 5.03 10.87
C PRO A 243 -0.66 5.29 12.33
N VAL A 244 0.26 5.00 13.26
CA VAL A 244 0.04 5.22 14.70
C VAL A 244 0.01 6.72 14.98
N ASP A 245 0.96 7.47 14.40
CA ASP A 245 1.00 8.93 14.54
C ASP A 245 -0.24 9.60 13.93
N PHE A 246 -0.74 9.07 12.80
CA PHE A 246 -1.98 9.54 12.17
C PHE A 246 -3.18 9.40 13.11
N GLU A 247 -3.32 8.25 13.77
CA GLU A 247 -4.41 8.03 14.74
C GLU A 247 -4.27 8.95 15.98
N ILE A 248 -3.05 9.15 16.50
CA ILE A 248 -2.78 10.09 17.59
C ILE A 248 -3.18 11.51 17.16
N ALA A 249 -2.83 11.92 15.94
CA ALA A 249 -3.19 13.22 15.41
C ALA A 249 -4.70 13.41 15.27
N GLN A 250 -5.44 12.38 14.84
CA GLN A 250 -6.89 12.45 14.78
C GLN A 250 -7.53 12.62 16.16
N ARG A 251 -7.02 11.92 17.19
CA ARG A 251 -7.52 12.05 18.57
C ARG A 251 -7.23 13.44 19.16
N GLN A 252 -6.07 13.99 18.85
CA GLN A 252 -5.54 15.22 19.48
C GLN A 252 -5.76 16.49 18.63
N GLY A 253 -6.30 16.35 17.41
CA GLY A 253 -6.51 17.47 16.48
C GLY A 253 -5.22 18.08 15.94
N LEU A 254 -4.19 17.26 15.69
CA LEU A 254 -2.91 17.75 15.16
C LEU A 254 -2.97 17.94 13.64
N PRO A 255 -2.24 18.93 13.08
CA PRO A 255 -2.15 19.11 11.64
C PRO A 255 -1.43 17.93 10.99
N LEU A 256 -1.73 17.67 9.72
CA LEU A 256 -1.02 16.69 8.88
C LEU A 256 -0.01 17.43 8.00
N VAL A 257 1.29 17.17 8.18
CA VAL A 257 2.36 17.79 7.39
C VAL A 257 3.06 16.75 6.54
N ASN A 258 2.71 16.69 5.26
CA ASN A 258 3.41 15.85 4.31
C ASN A 258 4.74 16.50 3.87
N ILE A 259 5.84 15.76 3.95
CA ILE A 259 7.18 16.22 3.57
C ILE A 259 7.72 15.54 2.31
N LEU A 260 6.95 14.61 1.73
CA LEU A 260 7.37 13.79 0.60
C LEU A 260 6.51 14.10 -0.64
N ASN A 261 7.16 14.16 -1.79
CA ASN A 261 6.52 14.07 -3.09
C ASN A 261 6.14 12.62 -3.41
N SER A 262 5.38 12.40 -4.49
CA SER A 262 4.95 11.06 -4.90
C SER A 262 6.08 10.14 -5.33
N ASP A 263 7.22 10.68 -5.75
CA ASP A 263 8.46 9.95 -6.04
C ASP A 263 9.33 9.71 -4.79
N ALA A 264 8.83 10.15 -3.62
CA ALA A 264 9.49 10.11 -2.33
C ALA A 264 10.77 10.96 -2.22
N THR A 265 10.90 11.98 -3.07
CA THR A 265 11.79 13.13 -2.81
C THR A 265 11.19 14.07 -1.77
N MET A 266 12.02 14.83 -1.08
CA MET A 266 11.60 15.80 -0.07
C MET A 266 10.95 17.03 -0.72
N ASN A 267 9.80 17.48 -0.21
CA ASN A 267 9.06 18.65 -0.72
C ASN A 267 9.40 19.95 0.02
N GLU A 268 8.66 21.03 -0.24
CA GLU A 268 8.87 22.36 0.38
C GLU A 268 8.77 22.37 1.91
N ASN A 269 7.99 21.47 2.51
CA ASN A 269 7.87 21.36 3.97
C ASN A 269 9.13 20.79 4.64
N ALA A 270 10.06 20.22 3.86
CA ALA A 270 11.35 19.74 4.34
C ALA A 270 12.39 20.87 4.51
N GLY A 271 12.06 22.11 4.15
CA GLY A 271 12.94 23.27 4.30
C GLY A 271 14.25 23.11 3.52
N PRO A 272 15.43 23.16 4.18
CA PRO A 272 16.73 23.12 3.49
C PRO A 272 17.01 21.79 2.77
N TYR A 273 16.23 20.74 3.05
CA TYR A 273 16.39 19.41 2.45
C TYR A 273 15.48 19.18 1.24
N ALA A 274 14.71 20.18 0.81
CA ALA A 274 13.84 20.07 -0.35
C ALA A 274 14.61 19.62 -1.61
N GLY A 275 14.06 18.65 -2.33
CA GLY A 275 14.66 18.06 -3.54
C GLY A 275 15.59 16.87 -3.31
N LEU A 276 15.96 16.55 -2.07
CA LEU A 276 16.76 15.34 -1.78
C LEU A 276 15.90 14.07 -1.83
N ASP A 277 16.53 12.93 -2.14
CA ASP A 277 15.90 11.62 -1.90
C ASP A 277 15.77 11.36 -0.40
N ARG A 278 14.70 10.66 0.02
CA ARG A 278 14.42 10.37 1.45
C ARG A 278 15.57 9.68 2.18
N PHE A 279 16.35 8.83 1.51
CA PHE A 279 17.48 8.13 2.14
C PHE A 279 18.72 9.02 2.15
N SER A 280 18.95 9.82 1.12
CA SER A 280 20.01 10.84 1.15
C SER A 280 19.73 11.93 2.18
N CYS A 281 18.47 12.27 2.43
CA CYS A 281 18.06 13.20 3.49
C CYS A 281 18.27 12.62 4.90
N ARG A 282 18.32 11.29 5.02
CA ARG A 282 18.56 10.60 6.31
C ARG A 282 20.03 10.65 6.73
N GLU A 283 20.94 10.61 5.76
CA GLU A 283 22.39 10.69 5.98
C GLU A 283 22.84 12.11 6.35
#